data_AF-A6K9S1-F1
#
_entry.id   AF-A6K9S1-F1
#
_cell.length_a   1.000
_cell.length_b   1.000
_cell.length_c   1.000
_cell.angle_alpha   90.00
_cell.angle_beta   90.00
_cell.angle_gamma   90.00
#
_symmetry.space_group_name_H-M   'P 1'
#
loop_
_entity.id
_entity.type
_entity.pdbx_description
1 polymer ?
#
loop_
_entity_poly.entity_id
_entity_poly.type
_entity_poly.pdbx_seq_one_letter_code
_entity_poly.pdbx_strand_id
1 'polypeptide(L)'
;MKEGQMAQAEGACHRPLATSRLELNLVRLLCRCESMAAEKREPDEWRLEKYVGALEDMLQALKVQASKPASEVISEYSRKVDFLKGMLQAEKLTSSSRGTRASRKSWLRRC
;
A
#
# COMPACT_ATOMS: atom_id res chain seq x y z
N MET A 1 0.44 -19.89 -42.45
CA MET A 1 1.36 -18.86 -41.88
C MET A 1 0.60 -18.21 -40.73
N LYS A 2 0.85 -18.72 -39.51
CA LYS A 2 1.52 -18.02 -38.42
C LYS A 2 0.69 -16.83 -37.92
N GLU A 3 -0.09 -17.06 -36.88
CA GLU A 3 0.25 -16.77 -35.47
C GLU A 3 -0.30 -15.40 -35.09
N GLY A 4 -1.00 -15.33 -33.96
CA GLY A 4 -1.51 -14.06 -33.44
C GLY A 4 -2.40 -14.21 -32.22
N GLN A 5 -2.07 -15.14 -31.34
CA GLN A 5 -2.64 -15.23 -30.00
C GLN A 5 -2.17 -14.00 -29.22
N MET A 6 -3.02 -12.99 -29.12
CA MET A 6 -2.81 -11.86 -28.20
C MET A 6 -3.64 -12.16 -26.95
N ALA A 7 -3.01 -12.89 -26.03
CA ALA A 7 -3.48 -13.02 -24.67
C ALA A 7 -3.48 -11.62 -24.03
N GLN A 8 -4.67 -11.10 -23.75
CA GLN A 8 -4.80 -9.90 -22.94
C GLN A 8 -4.41 -10.28 -21.52
N ALA A 9 -3.22 -9.83 -21.14
CA ALA A 9 -2.71 -9.95 -19.79
C ALA A 9 -3.61 -9.14 -18.86
N GLU A 10 -4.46 -9.84 -18.12
CA GLU A 10 -5.16 -9.34 -16.95
C GLU A 10 -4.11 -9.07 -15.85
N GLY A 11 -3.36 -7.97 -16.02
CA GLY A 11 -2.60 -7.29 -14.98
C GLY A 11 -3.45 -6.21 -14.32
N ALA A 12 -4.75 -6.46 -14.16
CA ALA A 12 -5.59 -5.61 -13.34
C ALA A 12 -5.26 -5.92 -11.89
N CYS A 13 -4.53 -5.04 -11.22
CA CYS A 13 -4.56 -4.96 -9.76
C CYS A 13 -6.04 -5.02 -9.38
N HIS A 14 -6.48 -6.15 -8.82
CA HIS A 14 -7.87 -6.45 -8.53
C HIS A 14 -8.36 -5.38 -7.56
N ARG A 15 -8.87 -4.26 -8.08
CA ARG A 15 -9.29 -3.12 -7.27
C ARG A 15 -10.56 -3.61 -6.58
N PRO A 16 -10.57 -3.78 -5.25
CA PRO A 16 -11.82 -4.06 -4.56
C PRO A 16 -12.75 -2.91 -4.95
N LEU A 17 -13.94 -3.24 -5.47
CA LEU A 17 -15.00 -2.26 -5.65
C LEU A 17 -15.30 -1.70 -4.26
N ALA A 18 -14.62 -0.61 -3.92
CA ALA A 18 -14.73 -0.01 -2.61
C ALA A 18 -16.17 0.45 -2.43
N THR A 19 -16.86 -0.19 -1.49
CA THR A 19 -18.30 -0.08 -1.31
C THR A 19 -18.71 1.18 -0.57
N SER A 20 -17.80 1.71 0.27
CA SER A 20 -18.00 2.91 1.09
C SER A 20 -17.05 4.04 0.66
N ARG A 21 -17.49 5.30 0.82
CA ARG A 21 -16.62 6.49 0.58
C ARG A 21 -15.34 6.44 1.40
N LEU A 22 -15.43 5.91 2.63
CA LEU A 22 -14.28 5.76 3.51
C LEU A 22 -13.29 4.72 2.98
N GLU A 23 -13.80 3.57 2.51
CA GLU A 23 -13.00 2.52 1.89
C GLU A 23 -12.32 3.04 0.62
N LEU A 24 -13.05 3.81 -0.18
CA LEU A 24 -12.54 4.37 -1.43
C LEU A 24 -11.46 5.42 -1.18
N ASN A 25 -11.61 6.23 -0.12
CA ASN A 25 -10.56 7.14 0.34
C ASN A 25 -9.32 6.38 0.84
N LEU A 26 -9.50 5.32 1.62
CA LEU A 26 -8.41 4.47 2.08
C LEU A 26 -7.64 3.88 0.90
N VAL A 27 -8.33 3.27 -0.08
CA VAL A 27 -7.71 2.67 -1.27
C VAL A 27 -6.93 3.68 -2.09
N ARG A 28 -7.47 4.89 -2.28
CA ARG A 28 -6.78 5.98 -2.99
C ARG A 28 -5.52 6.42 -2.25
N LEU A 29 -5.61 6.61 -0.93
CA LEU A 29 -4.47 7.01 -0.13
C LEU A 29 -3.41 5.91 -0.06
N LEU A 30 -3.83 4.64 0.02
CA LEU A 30 -2.95 3.49 -0.08
C LEU A 30 -2.17 3.55 -1.37
N CYS A 31 -2.84 3.58 -2.53
CA CYS A 31 -2.18 3.65 -3.83
C CYS A 31 -1.18 4.83 -3.93
N ARG A 32 -1.52 5.98 -3.34
CA ARG A 32 -0.59 7.11 -3.28
C ARG A 32 0.62 6.83 -2.39
N CYS A 33 0.41 6.26 -1.21
CA CYS A 33 1.48 5.85 -0.30
C CYS A 33 2.38 4.79 -0.94
N GLU A 34 1.79 3.89 -1.72
CA GLU A 34 2.48 2.89 -2.50
C GLU A 34 3.42 3.58 -3.52
N SER A 35 2.92 4.48 -4.37
CA SER A 35 3.80 5.22 -5.31
C SER A 35 4.91 6.00 -4.60
N MET A 36 4.61 6.64 -3.47
CA MET A 36 5.63 7.37 -2.67
C MET A 36 6.67 6.43 -2.05
N ALA A 37 6.30 5.20 -1.70
CA ALA A 37 7.21 4.17 -1.19
C ALA A 37 8.11 3.60 -2.30
N ALA A 38 7.59 3.51 -3.54
CA ALA A 38 8.31 3.11 -4.74
C ALA A 38 9.45 4.08 -5.08
N GLU A 39 9.18 5.37 -4.94
CA GLU A 39 10.13 6.44 -5.24
C GLU A 39 11.29 6.46 -4.23
N LYS A 40 12.46 6.96 -4.66
CA LYS A 40 13.58 7.20 -3.74
C LYS A 40 13.17 8.31 -2.79
N ARG A 41 12.88 7.95 -1.54
CA ARG A 41 12.53 8.92 -0.49
C ARG A 41 13.78 9.54 0.11
N GLU A 42 13.67 10.84 0.34
CA GLU A 42 14.61 11.58 1.16
C GLU A 42 14.44 11.16 2.63
N PRO A 43 15.54 11.07 3.41
CA PRO A 43 15.50 10.65 4.81
C PRO A 43 14.62 11.54 5.70
N ASP A 44 14.43 12.81 5.35
CA ASP A 44 13.57 13.77 6.08
C ASP A 44 12.12 13.80 5.59
N GLU A 45 11.74 12.91 4.68
CA GLU A 45 10.39 12.95 4.14
C GLU A 45 9.37 12.41 5.15
N TRP A 46 8.74 13.32 5.89
CA TRP A 46 7.70 13.03 6.89
C TRP A 46 6.32 12.74 6.28
N ARG A 47 6.13 13.04 4.99
CA ARG A 47 4.82 12.97 4.32
C ARG A 47 4.19 11.58 4.35
N LEU A 48 4.93 10.54 3.94
CA LEU A 48 4.42 9.17 3.98
C LEU A 48 4.12 8.72 5.40
N GLU A 49 4.91 9.14 6.40
CA GLU A 49 4.64 8.81 7.79
C GLU A 49 3.31 9.40 8.27
N LYS A 50 3.00 10.65 7.90
CA LYS A 50 1.69 11.25 8.17
C LYS A 50 0.56 10.57 7.40
N TYR A 51 0.77 10.20 6.14
CA TYR A 51 -0.25 9.50 5.36
C TYR A 51 -0.51 8.08 5.87
N VAL A 52 0.53 7.38 6.31
CA VAL A 52 0.41 6.06 6.95
C VAL A 52 -0.36 6.16 8.26
N GLY A 53 -0.12 7.20 9.08
CA GLY A 53 -0.96 7.48 10.24
C GLY A 53 -2.43 7.69 9.88
N ALA A 54 -2.70 8.51 8.85
CA ALA A 54 -4.07 8.71 8.36
C ALA A 54 -4.71 7.41 7.80
N LEU A 55 -3.92 6.53 7.20
CA LEU A 55 -4.39 5.20 6.77
C LEU A 55 -4.81 4.32 7.94
N GLU A 56 -4.08 4.35 9.05
CA GLU A 56 -4.46 3.64 10.27
C GLU A 56 -5.78 4.15 10.83
N ASP A 57 -5.93 5.47 10.94
CA ASP A 57 -7.16 6.10 11.43
C ASP A 57 -8.36 5.74 10.55
N MET A 58 -8.20 5.80 9.22
CA MET A 58 -9.25 5.42 8.28
C MET A 58 -9.56 3.91 8.34
N LEU A 59 -8.56 3.06 8.52
CA LEU A 59 -8.75 1.62 8.68
C LEU A 59 -9.47 1.30 9.99
N GLN A 60 -9.14 1.97 11.08
CA GLN A 60 -9.83 1.82 12.36
C GLN A 60 -11.28 2.30 12.27
N ALA A 61 -11.52 3.43 11.61
CA ALA A 61 -12.85 3.91 11.30
C ALA A 61 -13.65 2.89 10.44
N LEU A 62 -13.02 2.25 9.45
CA LEU A 62 -13.66 1.20 8.64
C LEU A 62 -14.03 -0.03 9.46
N LYS A 63 -13.21 -0.42 10.44
CA LYS A 63 -13.47 -1.57 11.31
C LYS A 63 -14.71 -1.38 12.20
N VAL A 64 -15.02 -0.14 12.58
CA VAL A 64 -16.16 0.20 13.44
C VAL A 64 -17.41 0.64 12.67
N GLN A 65 -17.31 0.85 11.35
CA GLN A 65 -18.47 1.19 10.53
C GLN A 65 -19.49 0.03 10.49
N ALA A 66 -20.78 0.37 10.55
CA ALA A 66 -21.87 -0.60 10.42
C ALA A 66 -21.86 -1.30 9.05
N SER A 67 -21.48 -0.57 7.99
CA SER A 67 -21.27 -1.09 6.63
C SER A 67 -19.80 -1.48 6.41
N LYS A 68 -19.20 -2.20 7.35
CA LYS A 68 -17.79 -2.61 7.22
C LYS A 68 -17.62 -3.58 6.04
N PRO A 69 -16.56 -3.44 5.24
CA PRO A 69 -16.22 -4.40 4.20
C PRO A 69 -15.89 -5.77 4.81
N ALA A 70 -15.82 -6.80 3.97
CA ALA A 70 -15.52 -8.16 4.39
C ALA A 70 -14.22 -8.21 5.23
N SER A 71 -14.17 -9.11 6.22
CA SER A 71 -13.01 -9.25 7.12
C SER A 71 -11.71 -9.50 6.35
N GLU A 72 -11.78 -10.20 5.23
CA GLU A 72 -10.65 -10.43 4.33
C GLU A 72 -10.09 -9.13 3.75
N VAL A 73 -10.98 -8.23 3.32
CA VAL A 73 -10.62 -6.91 2.77
C VAL A 73 -10.01 -6.00 3.85
N ILE A 74 -10.60 -5.97 5.05
CA ILE A 74 -10.02 -5.27 6.21
C ILE A 74 -8.61 -5.80 6.52
N SER A 75 -8.43 -7.13 6.49
CA SER A 75 -7.15 -7.77 6.78
C SER A 75 -6.11 -7.44 5.72
N GLU A 76 -6.51 -7.38 4.45
CA GLU A 76 -5.62 -6.99 3.36
C GLU A 76 -5.14 -5.54 3.52
N TYR A 77 -6.05 -4.60 3.80
CA TYR A 77 -5.67 -3.22 4.09
C TYR A 77 -4.75 -3.12 5.31
N SER A 78 -5.03 -3.88 6.38
CA SER A 78 -4.14 -3.93 7.56
C SER A 78 -2.74 -4.35 7.16
N ARG A 79 -2.59 -5.46 6.43
CA ARG A 79 -1.28 -5.95 5.97
C ARG A 79 -0.52 -4.91 5.14
N LYS A 80 -1.22 -4.18 4.26
CA LYS A 80 -0.61 -3.12 3.45
C LYS A 80 -0.10 -1.96 4.31
N VAL A 81 -0.91 -1.51 5.26
CA VAL A 81 -0.53 -0.43 6.19
C VAL A 81 0.64 -0.86 7.09
N ASP A 82 0.57 -2.06 7.67
CA ASP A 82 1.65 -2.63 8.48
C ASP A 82 2.96 -2.75 7.68
N PHE A 83 2.88 -3.14 6.41
CA PHE A 83 4.05 -3.19 5.55
C PHE A 83 4.67 -1.80 5.33
N LEU A 84 3.86 -0.78 5.01
CA LEU A 84 4.34 0.61 4.85
C LEU A 84 5.01 1.12 6.13
N LYS A 85 4.44 0.82 7.30
CA LYS A 85 5.04 1.14 8.61
C LYS A 85 6.38 0.43 8.81
N GLY A 86 6.43 -0.87 8.52
CA GLY A 86 7.68 -1.64 8.61
C GLY A 86 8.76 -1.11 7.67
N MET A 87 8.38 -0.65 6.48
CA MET A 87 9.28 0.00 5.54
C MET A 87 9.82 1.33 6.07
N LEU A 88 8.95 2.19 6.60
CA LEU A 88 9.35 3.47 7.21
C LEU A 88 10.32 3.27 8.38
N GLN A 89 10.03 2.30 9.25
CA GLN A 89 10.89 1.99 10.40
C GLN A 89 12.22 1.40 9.96
N ALA A 90 12.20 0.52 8.95
CA ALA A 90 13.43 0.05 8.32
C ALA A 90 14.21 1.26 7.83
N GLU A 91 13.66 2.11 6.95
CA GLU A 91 14.29 3.33 6.39
C GLU A 91 14.94 4.24 7.45
N LYS A 92 14.28 4.47 8.59
CA LYS A 92 14.84 5.22 9.73
C LYS A 92 16.11 4.58 10.31
N LEU A 93 16.14 3.25 10.45
CA LEU A 93 17.29 2.51 10.98
C LEU A 93 18.46 2.38 9.97
N THR A 94 18.16 2.41 8.67
CA THR A 94 19.16 2.31 7.57
C THR A 94 19.85 3.61 7.24
N SER A 95 19.24 4.76 7.58
CA SER A 95 19.96 6.03 7.59
C SER A 95 21.29 5.91 8.38
N SER A 96 21.35 5.00 9.36
CA SER A 96 22.55 4.67 10.13
C SER A 96 23.28 3.39 9.68
N SER A 97 22.72 2.54 8.80
CA SER A 97 23.37 1.31 8.33
C SER A 97 22.92 0.86 6.92
N ARG A 98 23.91 0.66 6.05
CA ARG A 98 23.85 0.58 4.58
C ARG A 98 23.18 -0.69 3.99
N GLY A 99 22.01 -1.11 4.49
CA GLY A 99 21.48 -2.48 4.32
C GLY A 99 20.04 -2.69 3.82
N THR A 100 19.35 -1.74 3.16
CA THR A 100 17.87 -1.83 2.97
C THR A 100 17.29 -1.80 1.56
N ARG A 101 18.10 -2.03 0.53
CA ARG A 101 17.56 -2.25 -0.82
C ARG A 101 16.62 -3.47 -0.93
N ALA A 102 16.66 -4.43 0.00
CA ALA A 102 15.89 -5.67 -0.10
C ALA A 102 14.38 -5.48 0.14
N SER A 103 13.97 -4.81 1.22
CA SER A 103 12.54 -4.60 1.53
C SER A 103 11.83 -3.75 0.48
N ARG A 104 12.47 -2.67 0.00
CA ARG A 104 11.90 -1.81 -1.05
C ARG A 104 11.70 -2.56 -2.37
N LYS A 105 12.64 -3.42 -2.74
CA LYS A 105 12.54 -4.29 -3.93
C LYS A 105 11.48 -5.39 -3.79
N SER A 106 11.26 -5.88 -2.57
CA SER A 106 10.20 -6.86 -2.29
C SER A 106 8.82 -6.21 -2.45
N TRP A 107 8.70 -4.95 -2.01
CA TRP A 107 7.48 -4.17 -2.11
C TRP A 107 7.14 -3.75 -3.55
N LEU A 108 8.12 -3.26 -4.31
CA LEU A 108 8.00 -2.97 -5.75
C LEU A 108 7.63 -4.17 -6.62
N ARG A 109 7.87 -5.40 -6.15
CA ARG A 109 7.47 -6.62 -6.86
C ARG A 109 6.05 -7.07 -6.54
N ARG A 110 5.46 -6.54 -5.48
CA ARG A 110 4.15 -6.93 -4.97
C ARG A 110 3.06 -5.88 -5.28
N CYS A 111 3.44 -4.66 -5.64
CA CYS A 111 2.56 -3.66 -6.25
C CYS A 111 2.72 -3.68 -7.76
#